data_AF-A0AAW4PXL0-F1
#
_entry.id   AF-A0AAW4PXL0-F1
#
_cell.length_a   1.000
_cell.length_b   1.000
_cell.length_c   1.000
_cell.angle_alpha   90.00
_cell.angle_beta   90.00
_cell.angle_gamma   90.00
#
_symmetry.space_group_name_H-M   'P 1'
#
loop_
_entity.id
_entity.type
_entity.pdbx_description
1 polymer ?
#
loop_
_entity_poly.entity_id
_entity_poly.type
_entity_poly.pdbx_seq_one_letter_code
_entity_poly.pdbx_strand_id
1 'polypeptide(L)'
;MSEAEQATDPRKWVLEELDGRTEANPDSAQGVEADLWTSKERLVKHANKFSTPVQQEPVEVALADLIDEREVLYWHGHLTLATIPYLNAVVQSEQRSDVTRQILIEKCRDWLPSKAGGDADGD
;
A
#
# COMPACT_ATOMS: atom_id res chain seq x y z
N MET A 1 -13.18 12.12 34.13
CA MET A 1 -13.25 12.20 32.66
C MET A 1 -12.32 11.13 32.13
N SER A 2 -12.89 10.04 31.65
CA SER A 2 -12.13 8.89 31.17
C SER A 2 -12.21 8.87 29.66
N GLU A 3 -11.48 9.77 29.00
CA GLU A 3 -11.08 9.54 27.62
C GLU A 3 -9.95 8.52 27.69
N ALA A 4 -10.31 7.24 27.60
CA ALA A 4 -9.33 6.24 27.23
C ALA A 4 -8.73 6.72 25.91
N GLU A 5 -7.45 7.10 25.93
CA GLU A 5 -6.61 7.25 24.75
C GLU A 5 -6.87 6.03 23.86
N GLN A 6 -7.70 6.19 22.83
CA GLN A 6 -7.84 5.18 21.80
C GLN A 6 -6.53 5.23 21.03
N ALA A 7 -5.58 4.37 21.44
CA ALA A 7 -4.39 4.11 20.66
C ALA A 7 -4.83 3.82 19.23
N THR A 8 -4.43 4.68 18.29
CA THR A 8 -4.80 4.49 16.89
C THR A 8 -4.14 3.19 16.42
N ASP A 9 -4.94 2.28 15.87
CA ASP A 9 -4.46 1.02 15.32
C ASP A 9 -3.41 1.31 14.21
N PRO A 10 -2.14 0.89 14.37
CA PRO A 10 -1.10 1.11 13.38
C PRO A 10 -1.44 0.56 11.99
N ARG A 11 -2.18 -0.55 11.91
CA ARG A 11 -2.59 -1.14 10.63
C ARG A 11 -3.56 -0.24 9.89
N LYS A 12 -4.62 0.20 10.58
CA LYS A 12 -5.58 1.15 10.04
C LYS A 12 -4.89 2.44 9.60
N TRP A 13 -3.98 2.98 10.42
CA TRP A 13 -3.22 4.19 10.10
C TRP A 13 -2.37 4.01 8.84
N VAL A 14 -1.67 2.88 8.66
CA VAL A 14 -0.88 2.59 7.45
C VAL A 14 -1.76 2.60 6.20
N LEU A 15 -2.93 1.94 6.25
CA LEU A 15 -3.83 1.87 5.10
C LEU A 15 -4.41 3.25 4.74
N GLU A 16 -4.82 4.03 5.74
CA GLU A 16 -5.33 5.40 5.54
C GLU A 16 -4.24 6.33 4.97
N GLU A 17 -3.00 6.20 5.44
CA GLU A 17 -1.88 6.97 4.92
C GLU A 17 -1.52 6.58 3.48
N LEU A 18 -1.60 5.30 3.11
CA LEU A 18 -1.38 4.88 1.73
C LEU A 18 -2.51 5.37 0.83
N ASP A 19 -3.77 5.27 1.26
CA ASP A 19 -4.93 5.78 0.52
C ASP A 19 -4.85 7.29 0.29
N GLY A 20 -4.44 8.06 1.31
CA GLY A 20 -4.27 9.51 1.19
C GLY A 20 -3.03 9.98 0.41
N ARG A 21 -2.11 9.07 0.06
CA ARG A 21 -0.84 9.39 -0.62
C ARG A 21 -0.71 8.79 -2.00
N THR A 22 -1.54 7.80 -2.32
CA THR A 22 -1.46 7.07 -3.57
C THR A 22 -2.79 7.09 -4.31
N GLU A 23 -2.75 6.88 -5.61
CA GLU A 23 -3.91 6.79 -6.48
C GLU A 23 -3.71 5.65 -7.47
N ALA A 24 -4.77 4.92 -7.79
CA ALA A 24 -4.77 3.85 -8.79
C ALA A 24 -4.67 4.39 -10.23
N ASN A 25 -3.62 5.14 -10.53
CA ASN A 25 -3.40 5.80 -11.80
C ASN A 25 -2.50 4.94 -12.73
N PRO A 26 -3.03 4.37 -13.83
CA PRO A 26 -2.24 3.54 -14.76
C PRO A 26 -1.24 4.34 -15.60
N ASP A 27 -1.35 5.68 -15.64
CA ASP A 27 -0.42 6.59 -16.33
C ASP A 27 0.68 7.12 -15.40
N SER A 28 0.68 6.68 -14.14
CA SER A 28 1.71 7.06 -13.17
C SER A 28 3.08 6.52 -13.56
N ALA A 29 4.14 7.30 -13.31
CA ALA A 29 5.51 6.86 -13.53
C ALA A 29 5.94 5.78 -12.52
N GLN A 30 7.03 5.06 -12.82
CA GLN A 30 7.51 3.89 -12.05
C GLN A 30 8.18 4.19 -10.69
N GLY A 31 7.96 5.36 -10.08
CA GLY A 31 8.66 5.81 -8.86
C GLY A 31 7.81 6.61 -7.89
N VAL A 32 8.37 6.89 -6.70
CA VAL A 32 7.70 7.54 -5.55
C VAL A 32 7.30 9.01 -5.75
N GLU A 33 7.77 9.64 -6.83
CA GLU A 33 7.42 11.01 -7.20
C GLU A 33 6.10 11.09 -7.97
N ALA A 34 5.49 9.94 -8.29
CA ALA A 34 4.25 9.84 -9.01
C ALA A 34 3.14 9.28 -8.12
N ASP A 35 1.89 9.47 -8.55
CA ASP A 35 0.73 9.24 -7.68
C ASP A 35 0.50 7.76 -7.31
N LEU A 36 1.04 6.79 -8.05
CA LEU A 36 0.78 5.37 -7.78
C LEU A 36 1.60 4.80 -6.62
N TRP A 37 2.70 5.47 -6.25
CA TRP A 37 3.65 4.94 -5.28
C TRP A 37 3.99 5.98 -4.22
N THR A 38 4.13 5.51 -2.98
CA THR A 38 4.85 6.25 -1.94
C THR A 38 6.07 5.47 -1.46
N SER A 39 6.94 6.10 -0.67
CA SER A 39 8.12 5.42 -0.13
C SER A 39 7.86 4.87 1.28
N LYS A 40 8.36 3.67 1.56
CA LYS A 40 8.37 3.09 2.92
C LYS A 40 9.06 4.03 3.90
N GLU A 41 10.19 4.61 3.51
CA GLU A 41 10.93 5.55 4.34
C GLU A 41 10.09 6.77 4.72
N ARG A 42 9.33 7.33 3.78
CA ARG A 42 8.45 8.49 4.03
C ARG A 42 7.34 8.13 5.00
N LEU A 43 6.70 6.99 4.83
CA LEU A 43 5.64 6.50 5.72
C LEU A 43 6.17 6.30 7.15
N VAL A 44 7.29 5.59 7.30
CA VAL A 44 7.92 5.31 8.60
C VAL A 44 8.41 6.59 9.28
N LYS A 45 9.04 7.52 8.54
CA LYS A 45 9.42 8.84 9.08
C LYS A 45 8.22 9.67 9.50
N HIS A 46 7.06 9.50 8.85
CA HIS A 46 5.83 10.18 9.26
C HIS A 46 5.35 9.67 10.62
N ALA A 47 5.35 8.36 10.83
CA ALA A 47 4.99 7.73 12.10
C ALA A 47 5.92 8.10 13.28
N ASN A 48 7.14 8.55 13.00
CA ASN A 48 8.09 9.01 14.02
C ASN A 48 7.87 10.48 14.45
N LYS A 49 6.86 11.17 13.90
CA LYS A 49 6.59 12.57 14.29
C LYS A 49 5.74 12.61 15.56
N PHE A 50 6.03 13.55 16.44
CA PHE A 50 5.20 13.83 17.63
C PHE A 50 3.75 14.19 17.32
N SER A 51 3.46 14.58 16.06
CA SER A 51 2.13 14.95 15.59
C SER A 51 1.27 13.77 15.15
N THR A 52 1.81 12.55 15.09
CA THR A 52 1.04 11.36 14.71
C THR A 52 0.60 10.58 15.95
N PRO A 53 -0.59 9.94 15.93
CA PRO A 53 -1.11 9.17 17.06
C PRO A 53 -0.51 7.75 17.17
N VAL A 54 0.44 7.40 16.30
CA VAL A 54 1.10 6.09 16.22
C VAL A 54 2.60 6.23 16.48
N GLN A 55 3.26 5.10 16.77
CA GLN A 55 4.70 5.02 16.94
C GLN A 55 5.35 4.27 15.77
N GLN A 56 6.63 4.55 15.52
CA GLN A 56 7.37 3.99 14.39
C GLN A 56 7.43 2.45 14.39
N GLU A 57 7.84 1.83 15.49
CA GLU A 57 8.03 0.37 15.56
C GLU A 57 6.71 -0.40 15.34
N PRO A 58 5.58 -0.05 16.00
CA PRO A 58 4.29 -0.66 15.69
C PRO A 58 3.85 -0.50 14.22
N VAL A 59 4.18 0.64 13.58
CA VAL A 59 3.89 0.86 12.16
C VAL A 59 4.75 -0.02 11.26
N GLU A 60 6.03 -0.22 11.59
CA GLU A 60 6.90 -1.13 10.83
C GLU A 60 6.44 -2.58 10.90
N VAL A 61 6.00 -3.04 12.08
CA VAL A 61 5.39 -4.37 12.27
C VAL A 61 4.10 -4.49 11.48
N ALA A 62 3.17 -3.54 11.66
CA ALA A 62 1.90 -3.53 10.93
C ALA A 62 2.09 -3.52 9.41
N LEU A 63 3.06 -2.76 8.90
CA LEU A 63 3.39 -2.73 7.48
C LEU A 63 3.91 -4.08 6.98
N ALA A 64 4.74 -4.78 7.76
CA ALA A 64 5.22 -6.10 7.40
C ALA A 64 4.06 -7.10 7.31
N ASP A 65 3.18 -7.13 8.31
CA ASP A 65 2.00 -7.99 8.33
C ASP A 65 1.09 -7.71 7.12
N LEU A 66 0.82 -6.44 6.81
CA LEU A 66 0.00 -6.03 5.66
C LEU A 66 0.61 -6.43 4.31
N ILE A 67 1.95 -6.48 4.20
CA ILE A 67 2.63 -6.97 3.00
C ILE A 67 2.47 -8.49 2.88
N ASP A 68 2.63 -9.22 3.99
CA ASP A 68 2.51 -10.68 4.03
C ASP A 68 1.07 -11.14 3.74
N GLU A 69 0.08 -10.39 4.23
CA GLU A 69 -1.35 -10.58 3.98
C GLU A 69 -1.79 -10.12 2.58
N ARG A 70 -0.87 -9.56 1.78
CA ARG A 70 -1.16 -9.02 0.44
C ARG A 70 -2.19 -7.89 0.45
N GLU A 71 -2.25 -7.08 1.51
CA GLU A 71 -3.05 -5.85 1.56
C GLU A 71 -2.25 -4.63 1.08
N VAL A 72 -0.92 -4.69 1.18
CA VAL A 72 0.00 -3.67 0.68
C VAL A 72 0.99 -4.29 -0.30
N LEU A 73 1.17 -3.66 -1.45
CA LEU A 73 2.17 -4.05 -2.43
C LEU A 73 3.48 -3.31 -2.14
N TYR A 74 4.52 -4.08 -1.80
CA TYR A 74 5.88 -3.58 -1.66
C TYR A 74 6.78 -3.98 -2.85
N TRP A 75 7.54 -3.01 -3.34
CA TRP A 75 8.55 -3.19 -4.39
C TRP A 75 9.76 -2.26 -4.20
N HIS A 76 10.91 -2.79 -3.78
CA HIS A 76 12.18 -2.05 -3.63
C HIS A 76 12.06 -0.68 -2.93
N GLY A 77 11.34 -0.62 -1.80
CA GLY A 77 11.14 0.64 -1.06
C GLY A 77 9.87 1.40 -1.42
N HIS A 78 9.19 1.03 -2.49
CA HIS A 78 7.91 1.59 -2.90
C HIS A 78 6.76 0.82 -2.26
N LEU A 79 5.71 1.56 -1.90
CA LEU A 79 4.47 1.05 -1.31
C LEU A 79 3.28 1.59 -2.08
N THR A 80 2.29 0.73 -2.27
CA THR A 80 0.95 1.10 -2.73
C THR A 80 -0.06 0.10 -2.19
N LEU A 81 -1.36 0.41 -2.28
CA LEU A 81 -2.41 -0.53 -1.86
C LEU A 81 -2.46 -1.75 -2.81
N ALA A 82 -2.85 -2.91 -2.29
CA ALA A 82 -2.96 -4.14 -3.09
C ALA A 82 -4.42 -4.51 -3.43
N THR A 83 -5.27 -3.50 -3.69
CA THR A 83 -6.63 -3.71 -4.17
C THR A 83 -6.65 -3.91 -5.70
N ILE A 84 -7.76 -4.44 -6.24
CA ILE A 84 -7.88 -4.70 -7.70
C ILE A 84 -7.56 -3.45 -8.56
N PRO A 85 -8.09 -2.24 -8.25
CA PRO A 85 -7.74 -1.03 -9.01
C PRO A 85 -6.23 -0.74 -9.04
N TYR A 86 -5.58 -0.82 -7.88
CA TYR A 86 -4.15 -0.52 -7.75
C TYR A 86 -3.28 -1.56 -8.44
N LEU A 87 -3.56 -2.85 -8.28
CA LEU A 87 -2.82 -3.92 -8.95
C LEU A 87 -2.92 -3.81 -10.48
N ASN A 88 -4.11 -3.49 -11.00
CA ASN A 88 -4.30 -3.23 -12.42
C ASN A 88 -3.57 -1.97 -12.89
N ALA A 89 -3.58 -0.89 -12.10
CA ALA A 89 -2.85 0.34 -12.40
C ALA A 89 -1.34 0.08 -12.49
N VAL A 90 -0.77 -0.70 -11.56
CA VAL A 90 0.65 -1.12 -11.62
C VAL A 90 0.93 -1.90 -12.88
N VAL A 91 0.13 -2.92 -13.21
CA VAL A 91 0.35 -3.71 -14.44
C VAL A 91 0.33 -2.82 -15.69
N GLN A 92 -0.62 -1.89 -15.79
CA GLN A 92 -0.73 -1.00 -16.94
C GLN A 92 0.43 0.02 -17.01
N SER A 93 0.79 0.62 -15.88
CA SER A 93 1.93 1.55 -15.78
C SER A 93 3.23 0.86 -16.21
N GLU A 94 3.48 -0.37 -15.75
CA GLU A 94 4.65 -1.16 -16.14
C GLU A 94 4.70 -1.49 -17.64
N GLN A 95 3.55 -1.78 -18.24
CA GLN A 95 3.45 -2.09 -19.68
C GLN A 95 3.65 -0.86 -20.56
N ARG A 96 3.36 0.35 -20.05
CA ARG A 96 3.53 1.62 -20.76
C ARG A 96 4.91 2.24 -20.57
N SER A 97 5.68 1.73 -19.63
CA SER A 97 6.99 2.26 -19.27
C SER A 97 8.10 1.79 -20.21
N ASP A 98 9.13 2.63 -20.39
CA ASP A 98 10.28 2.30 -21.24
C ASP A 98 11.04 1.06 -20.79
N VAL A 99 11.07 0.81 -19.47
CA VAL A 99 11.71 -0.36 -18.86
C VAL A 99 10.66 -1.14 -18.09
N THR A 100 10.18 -2.23 -18.69
CA THR A 100 9.17 -3.09 -18.06
C THR A 100 9.76 -3.96 -16.95
N ARG A 101 9.16 -3.92 -15.75
CA ARG A 101 9.55 -4.80 -14.63
C ARG A 101 8.66 -6.04 -14.60
N GLN A 102 9.02 -7.04 -15.42
CA GLN A 102 8.22 -8.24 -15.64
C GLN A 102 7.85 -9.00 -14.35
N ILE A 103 8.78 -9.09 -13.39
CA ILE A 103 8.55 -9.75 -12.09
C ILE A 103 7.45 -9.05 -11.28
N LEU A 104 7.39 -7.72 -11.34
CA LEU A 104 6.35 -6.95 -10.65
C LEU A 104 4.97 -7.20 -11.28
N ILE A 105 4.89 -7.23 -12.61
CA ILE A 105 3.67 -7.56 -13.34
C ILE A 105 3.16 -8.96 -12.93
N GLU A 106 4.05 -9.95 -12.91
CA GLU A 106 3.72 -11.32 -12.53
C GLU A 106 3.22 -11.40 -11.09
N LYS A 107 3.88 -10.70 -10.17
CA LYS A 107 3.44 -10.57 -8.76
C LYS A 107 2.03 -9.99 -8.67
N CYS A 108 1.73 -8.89 -9.37
CA CYS A 108 0.40 -8.29 -9.36
C CYS A 108 -0.67 -9.23 -9.92
N ARG A 109 -0.35 -9.96 -11.00
CA ARG A 109 -1.27 -10.93 -11.62
C ARG A 109 -1.55 -12.14 -10.73
N ASP A 110 -0.57 -12.61 -9.96
CA ASP A 110 -0.77 -13.67 -8.96
C ASP A 110 -1.73 -13.23 -7.84
N TRP A 111 -1.71 -11.95 -7.48
CA TRP A 111 -2.51 -11.43 -6.38
C TRP A 111 -3.96 -11.13 -6.78
N LEU A 112 -4.21 -10.73 -8.03
CA LEU A 112 -5.55 -10.37 -8.52
C LEU A 112 -6.65 -11.42 -8.25
N PRO A 113 -6.45 -12.74 -8.50
CA PRO A 113 -7.46 -13.75 -8.21
C PRO A 113 -7.87 -13.80 -6.73
N SER A 114 -6.91 -13.63 -5.81
CA SER A 114 -7.20 -13.64 -4.36
C SER A 114 -8.05 -12.46 -3.91
N LYS A 115 -8.09 -11.37 -4.69
CA LYS A 115 -8.92 -10.18 -4.41
C LYS A 115 -10.28 -10.24 -5.10
N ALA A 116 -10.40 -10.94 -6.23
CA ALA A 116 -11.67 -11.08 -6.96
C ALA A 116 -12.64 -12.10 -6.32
N GLY A 117 -12.14 -13.02 -5.50
CA GLY A 117 -12.95 -14.03 -4.81
C GLY A 117 -13.63 -13.56 -3.51
N GLY A 118 -13.41 -12.31 -3.08
CA GLY A 118 -13.95 -11.76 -1.82
C GLY A 118 -15.37 -11.17 -1.89
N ASP A 119 -15.93 -11.00 -3.10
CA ASP A 119 -17.28 -10.44 -3.32
C ASP A 119 -18.35 -11.52 -3.61
N ALA A 120 -18.03 -12.81 -3.40
CA ALA A 120 -18.91 -13.94 -3.70
C ALA A 120 -19.27 -14.78 -2.46
N ASP A 121 -19.74 -14.15 -1.39
CA ASP A 121 -20.52 -14.83 -0.35
C ASP A 121 -21.55 -13.86 0.24
N GLY A 122 -22.76 -13.95 -0.29
CA GLY A 122 -23.93 -13.15 0.08
C GLY A 122 -25.17 -13.73 -0.58
N ASP A 123 -25.44 -15.00 -0.29
CA ASP A 123 -26.76 -15.65 -0.46
C ASP A 123 -27.63 -15.32 0.78
#